data_AF-A0AAW2MVB1-F1
#
_entry.id   AF-A0AAW2MVB1-F1
#
_cell.length_a   1.000
_cell.length_b   1.000
_cell.length_c   1.000
_cell.angle_alpha   90.00
_cell.angle_beta   90.00
_cell.angle_gamma   90.00
#
_symmetry.space_group_name_H-M   'P 1'
#
loop_
_entity.id
_entity.type
_entity.pdbx_description
1 polymer ?
#
loop_
_entity_poly.entity_id
_entity_poly.type
_entity_poly.pdbx_seq_one_letter_code
_entity_poly.pdbx_strand_id
1 'polypeptide(L)'
;MLVRPEECWCGDFGKDEYERVVQLPVAGYPQWVVCQSWPGCAIKPTVGLTSRAGVIPLSPRQDTVGPICRTVSDAVYVLDSIIGFDPRDSEATKAAAKLIPLGGYTQFLNEDGLKGKRLGVIKYPFVALSKISVSSPVFEGHLQTLREKGAIILDNLELPNIDVILNPLLCGEALALMAEFKLTLNDYLRELTTSPVRSLSDIIIFNLNNPDLERSEEFGQEILVAADSTNGIGEEERQAIKMMENLSRDGFEKLMLENELDAIVTLGSDASTVLAIGGFPAITVPAGYDLDGMPFGIFFVAERHRA
;
A
#
# COMPACT_ATOMS: atom_id res chain seq x y z
N MET A 1 5.69 -22.20 19.50
CA MET A 1 5.12 -23.36 18.80
C MET A 1 4.76 -22.88 17.41
N LEU A 2 5.71 -22.99 16.48
CA LEU A 2 5.58 -22.48 15.12
C LEU A 2 4.68 -23.44 14.34
N VAL A 3 3.50 -22.96 13.94
CA VAL A 3 2.59 -23.73 13.09
C VAL A 3 3.23 -23.77 11.70
N ARG A 4 3.38 -24.97 11.13
CA ARG A 4 3.98 -25.16 9.82
C ARG A 4 3.04 -24.54 8.76
N PRO A 5 3.58 -23.96 7.67
CA PRO A 5 2.79 -23.29 6.62
C PRO A 5 1.77 -24.19 5.89
N GLU A 6 1.80 -25.50 6.14
CA GLU A 6 1.09 -26.53 5.37
C GLU A 6 -0.33 -26.82 5.88
N GLU A 7 -0.77 -26.13 6.95
CA GLU A 7 -2.08 -26.37 7.60
C GLU A 7 -3.09 -25.23 7.44
N CYS A 8 -2.80 -24.19 6.65
CA CYS A 8 -3.80 -23.17 6.29
C CYS A 8 -4.60 -23.63 5.06
N TRP A 9 -5.87 -23.95 5.31
CA TRP A 9 -6.87 -24.44 4.36
C TRP A 9 -7.24 -23.37 3.30
N CYS A 10 -6.42 -23.26 2.25
CA CYS A 10 -6.79 -22.69 0.96
C CYS A 10 -6.70 -23.81 -0.08
N GLY A 11 -7.82 -24.20 -0.68
CA GLY A 11 -7.91 -25.34 -1.59
C GLY A 11 -6.99 -25.21 -2.81
N ASP A 12 -6.37 -26.33 -3.18
CA ASP A 12 -5.65 -26.68 -4.42
C ASP A 12 -5.42 -25.55 -5.46
N PHE A 13 -4.70 -24.51 -5.07
CA PHE A 13 -3.89 -23.72 -5.99
C PHE A 13 -2.54 -24.44 -6.12
N GLY A 14 -2.13 -24.73 -7.36
CA GLY A 14 -0.93 -25.50 -7.65
C GLY A 14 0.29 -24.95 -6.92
N LYS A 15 1.11 -25.86 -6.38
CA LYS A 15 2.35 -25.55 -5.63
C LYS A 15 3.28 -24.56 -6.35
N ASP A 16 3.20 -24.47 -7.67
CA ASP A 16 4.08 -23.64 -8.51
C ASP A 16 3.67 -22.15 -8.57
N GLU A 17 2.47 -21.77 -8.13
CA GLU A 17 2.04 -20.35 -8.10
C GLU A 17 2.32 -19.66 -6.75
N TYR A 18 2.35 -20.43 -5.65
CA TYR A 18 2.73 -19.90 -4.34
C TYR A 18 4.20 -19.44 -4.30
N GLU A 19 5.07 -20.07 -5.09
CA GLU A 19 6.50 -19.69 -5.17
C GLU A 19 6.75 -18.34 -5.85
N ARG A 20 5.80 -17.83 -6.65
CA ARG A 20 5.93 -16.49 -7.26
C ARG A 20 5.53 -15.34 -6.35
N VAL A 21 4.82 -15.60 -5.25
CA VAL A 21 4.30 -14.54 -4.36
C VAL A 21 5.38 -13.98 -3.42
N VAL A 22 6.55 -14.62 -3.33
CA VAL A 22 7.70 -14.17 -2.52
C VAL A 22 8.78 -13.47 -3.37
N GLN A 23 8.59 -13.36 -4.69
CA GLN A 23 9.69 -13.06 -5.61
C GLN A 23 9.40 -11.82 -6.45
N LEU A 24 10.10 -10.71 -6.12
CA LEU A 24 10.67 -9.68 -7.02
C LEU A 24 11.15 -8.46 -6.19
N PRO A 25 12.40 -8.41 -5.69
CA PRO A 25 12.96 -7.23 -5.05
C PRO A 25 13.50 -6.20 -6.07
N VAL A 26 12.86 -6.09 -7.25
CA VAL A 26 13.12 -5.03 -8.24
C VAL A 26 11.96 -4.01 -8.29
N ALA A 27 10.92 -4.25 -7.49
CA ALA A 27 9.81 -3.34 -7.26
C ALA A 27 9.54 -3.30 -5.75
N GLY A 28 10.53 -2.82 -4.99
CA GLY A 28 10.39 -2.54 -3.56
C GLY A 28 9.38 -1.42 -3.37
N TYR A 29 8.10 -1.77 -3.32
CA TYR A 29 7.02 -0.87 -2.95
C TYR A 29 6.31 -1.43 -1.71
N PRO A 30 5.78 -0.60 -0.81
CA PRO A 30 4.81 -1.01 0.19
C PRO A 30 3.46 -1.33 -0.50
N GLN A 31 3.46 -2.34 -1.37
CA GLN A 31 2.30 -2.82 -2.14
C GLN A 31 1.59 -3.99 -1.45
N TRP A 32 2.07 -4.45 -0.29
CA TRP A 32 1.61 -5.70 0.34
C TRP A 32 0.11 -5.76 0.64
N VAL A 33 -0.55 -4.63 0.88
CA VAL A 33 -2.00 -4.61 1.12
C VAL A 33 -2.78 -4.63 -0.20
N VAL A 34 -2.21 -4.16 -1.31
CA VAL A 34 -2.93 -3.98 -2.57
C VAL A 34 -2.11 -4.51 -3.74
N CYS A 35 -2.11 -5.84 -3.87
CA CYS A 35 -1.49 -6.54 -4.98
C CYS A 35 -2.42 -6.53 -6.20
N GLN A 36 -1.88 -6.25 -7.41
CA GLN A 36 -2.65 -6.20 -8.66
C GLN A 36 -3.35 -7.53 -8.98
N SER A 37 -2.79 -8.65 -8.53
CA SER A 37 -3.26 -10.01 -8.83
C SER A 37 -4.07 -10.65 -7.69
N TRP A 38 -4.47 -9.89 -6.67
CA TRP A 38 -5.31 -10.44 -5.61
C TRP A 38 -6.78 -10.48 -6.03
N PRO A 39 -7.47 -11.64 -5.99
CA PRO A 39 -8.87 -11.75 -6.41
C PRO A 39 -9.89 -11.21 -5.40
N GLY A 40 -9.44 -10.63 -4.28
CA GLY A 40 -10.30 -10.15 -3.20
C GLY A 40 -10.23 -8.64 -2.97
N CYS A 41 -10.91 -8.20 -1.92
CA CYS A 41 -10.90 -6.83 -1.44
C CYS A 41 -9.75 -6.62 -0.46
N ALA A 42 -9.09 -5.47 -0.53
CA ALA A 42 -8.13 -5.08 0.48
C ALA A 42 -8.19 -3.59 0.78
N ILE A 43 -8.03 -3.23 2.06
CA ILE A 43 -8.05 -1.85 2.53
C ILE A 43 -6.68 -1.52 3.08
N LYS A 44 -6.00 -0.55 2.47
CA LYS A 44 -4.84 0.11 3.08
C LYS A 44 -5.36 1.34 3.83
N PRO A 45 -5.35 1.37 5.18
CA PRO A 45 -5.85 2.54 5.88
C PRO A 45 -4.86 3.72 5.81
N THR A 46 -5.32 4.89 6.29
CA THR A 46 -4.44 6.03 6.57
C THR A 46 -3.31 5.58 7.49
N VAL A 47 -2.09 6.05 7.23
CA VAL A 47 -0.95 5.72 8.10
C VAL A 47 -1.24 6.17 9.54
N GLY A 48 -1.06 5.23 10.47
CA GLY A 48 -1.35 5.40 11.89
C GLY A 48 -2.78 5.06 12.32
N LEU A 49 -3.73 4.79 11.40
CA LEU A 49 -5.08 4.39 11.83
C LEU A 49 -5.09 3.03 12.54
N THR A 50 -4.19 2.13 12.13
CA THR A 50 -3.91 0.84 12.75
C THR A 50 -2.50 0.85 13.34
N SER A 51 -2.32 0.17 14.47
CA SER A 51 -1.00 0.03 15.10
C SER A 51 -0.07 -0.83 14.27
N ARG A 52 1.21 -0.47 14.25
CA ARG A 52 2.30 -1.23 13.61
C ARG A 52 3.15 -1.97 14.63
N ALA A 53 2.82 -1.88 15.91
CA ALA A 53 3.57 -2.55 16.97
C ALA A 53 3.60 -4.08 16.73
N GLY A 54 4.81 -4.64 16.70
CA GLY A 54 5.02 -6.08 16.49
C GLY A 54 5.10 -6.54 15.03
N VAL A 55 4.95 -5.62 14.06
CA VAL A 55 5.18 -5.88 12.63
C VAL A 55 6.65 -5.61 12.29
N ILE A 56 7.26 -6.46 11.45
CA ILE A 56 8.61 -6.20 10.92
C ILE A 56 8.54 -4.93 10.06
N PRO A 57 9.23 -3.84 10.43
CA PRO A 57 9.00 -2.54 9.82
C PRO A 57 9.85 -2.32 8.56
N LEU A 58 9.38 -1.42 7.70
CA LEU A 58 10.09 -0.90 6.54
C LEU A 58 10.22 0.63 6.62
N SER A 59 9.11 1.36 6.74
CA SER A 59 9.13 2.82 6.90
C SER A 59 8.02 3.34 7.81
N PRO A 60 8.35 4.11 8.86
CA PRO A 60 7.35 4.67 9.76
C PRO A 60 6.46 5.75 9.10
N ARG A 61 6.73 6.25 7.90
CA ARG A 61 5.80 7.17 7.19
C ARG A 61 4.81 6.46 6.28
N GLN A 62 5.08 5.22 5.90
CA GLN A 62 4.32 4.52 4.84
C GLN A 62 3.67 3.24 5.35
N ASP A 63 4.30 2.57 6.32
CA ASP A 63 3.81 1.31 6.88
C ASP A 63 2.45 1.49 7.53
N THR A 64 1.57 0.54 7.27
CA THR A 64 0.24 0.45 7.87
C THR A 64 -0.28 -0.97 7.72
N VAL A 65 -1.10 -1.42 8.67
CA VAL A 65 -1.70 -2.76 8.63
C VAL A 65 -3.13 -2.65 8.14
N GLY A 66 -3.48 -3.44 7.13
CA GLY A 66 -4.76 -3.39 6.46
C GLY A 66 -5.39 -4.77 6.27
N PRO A 67 -6.73 -4.89 6.30
CA PRO A 67 -7.40 -6.16 6.05
C PRO A 67 -7.41 -6.54 4.58
N ILE A 68 -7.31 -7.84 4.33
CA ILE A 68 -7.48 -8.47 3.02
C ILE A 68 -8.57 -9.55 3.17
N CYS A 69 -9.67 -9.40 2.44
CA CYS A 69 -10.86 -10.24 2.55
C CYS A 69 -11.49 -10.51 1.17
N ARG A 70 -12.57 -11.32 1.11
CA ARG A 70 -13.30 -11.54 -0.14
C ARG A 70 -14.31 -10.44 -0.45
N THR A 71 -14.87 -9.81 0.58
CA THR A 71 -15.88 -8.76 0.43
C THR A 71 -15.44 -7.47 1.12
N VAL A 72 -15.99 -6.34 0.67
CA VAL A 72 -15.81 -5.03 1.31
C VAL A 72 -16.33 -5.07 2.74
N SER A 73 -17.47 -5.71 2.99
CA SER A 73 -18.06 -5.83 4.32
C SER A 73 -17.12 -6.54 5.29
N ASP A 74 -16.57 -7.71 4.91
CA ASP A 74 -15.61 -8.43 5.75
C ASP A 74 -14.37 -7.57 6.04
N ALA A 75 -13.83 -6.90 5.02
CA ALA A 75 -12.67 -6.02 5.19
C ALA A 75 -12.97 -4.88 6.18
N VAL A 76 -14.15 -4.27 6.11
CA VAL A 76 -14.57 -3.21 7.04
C VAL A 76 -14.78 -3.72 8.46
N TYR A 77 -15.36 -4.91 8.65
CA TYR A 77 -15.48 -5.51 9.99
C TYR A 77 -14.13 -5.81 10.63
N VAL A 78 -13.17 -6.31 9.83
CA VAL A 78 -11.80 -6.53 10.32
C VAL A 78 -11.14 -5.19 10.63
N LEU A 79 -11.28 -4.18 9.75
CA LEU A 79 -10.74 -2.84 9.99
C LEU A 79 -11.23 -2.27 11.32
N ASP A 80 -12.53 -2.27 11.57
CA ASP A 80 -13.13 -1.79 12.83
C ASP A 80 -12.59 -2.50 14.07
N SER A 81 -12.11 -3.73 13.92
CA SER A 81 -11.55 -4.51 15.02
C SER A 81 -10.08 -4.16 15.33
N ILE A 82 -9.34 -3.58 14.39
CA ILE A 82 -7.88 -3.35 14.49
C ILE A 82 -7.48 -1.87 14.52
N ILE A 83 -8.40 -0.94 14.23
CA ILE A 83 -8.14 0.50 14.33
C ILE A 83 -8.11 0.96 15.79
N GLY A 84 -7.27 1.96 16.09
CA GLY A 84 -7.26 2.57 17.40
C GLY A 84 -5.91 3.12 17.84
N PHE A 85 -5.94 3.81 18.98
CA PHE A 85 -4.74 4.27 19.65
C PHE A 85 -3.99 3.09 20.28
N ASP A 86 -2.69 3.01 20.04
CA ASP A 86 -1.79 2.06 20.70
C ASP A 86 -0.62 2.82 21.35
N PRO A 87 -0.42 2.70 22.68
CA PRO A 87 0.73 3.28 23.37
C PRO A 87 2.09 2.81 22.84
N ARG A 88 2.18 1.60 22.26
CA ARG A 88 3.42 1.08 21.66
C ARG A 88 3.72 1.68 20.29
N ASP A 89 2.73 2.34 19.69
CA ASP A 89 2.84 3.05 18.42
C ASP A 89 2.18 4.43 18.54
N SER A 90 2.48 5.15 19.63
CA SER A 90 1.79 6.39 19.97
C SER A 90 2.06 7.49 18.95
N GLU A 91 3.25 7.51 18.36
CA GLU A 91 3.66 8.54 17.40
C GLU A 91 2.80 8.52 16.13
N ALA A 92 2.41 7.33 15.64
CA ALA A 92 1.50 7.24 14.51
C ALA A 92 0.02 7.25 14.91
N THR A 93 -0.35 6.51 15.96
CA THR A 93 -1.77 6.26 16.25
C THR A 93 -2.48 7.40 16.96
N LYS A 94 -1.77 8.27 17.69
CA LYS A 94 -2.39 9.32 18.53
C LYS A 94 -3.21 10.35 17.74
N ALA A 95 -2.74 10.74 16.56
CA ALA A 95 -3.45 11.67 15.70
C ALA A 95 -4.54 10.95 14.88
N ALA A 96 -4.19 9.83 14.27
CA ALA A 96 -5.08 9.08 13.39
C ALA A 96 -6.28 8.45 14.14
N ALA A 97 -6.12 8.04 15.41
CA ALA A 97 -7.23 7.52 16.21
C ALA A 97 -8.36 8.55 16.41
N LYS A 98 -8.07 9.85 16.29
CA LYS A 98 -9.10 10.92 16.34
C LYS A 98 -9.94 11.00 15.07
N LEU A 99 -9.49 10.35 13.99
CA LEU A 99 -10.21 10.28 12.72
C LEU A 99 -11.21 9.13 12.69
N ILE A 100 -11.19 8.25 13.69
CA ILE A 100 -12.12 7.12 13.78
C ILE A 100 -13.54 7.68 14.02
N PRO A 101 -14.49 7.36 13.13
CA PRO A 101 -15.84 7.89 13.24
C PRO A 101 -16.56 7.30 14.44
N LEU A 102 -17.42 8.11 15.07
CA LEU A 102 -18.27 7.65 16.16
C LEU A 102 -19.21 6.56 15.63
N GLY A 103 -19.05 5.33 16.13
CA GLY A 103 -19.80 4.16 15.65
C GLY A 103 -19.06 3.26 14.66
N GLY A 104 -17.78 3.53 14.35
CA GLY A 104 -16.94 2.68 13.48
C GLY A 104 -17.21 2.85 11.99
N TYR A 105 -16.43 2.21 11.13
CA TYR A 105 -16.57 2.27 9.68
C TYR A 105 -17.68 1.37 9.13
N THR A 106 -18.14 0.37 9.89
CA THR A 106 -19.30 -0.46 9.52
C THR A 106 -20.56 0.35 9.20
N GLN A 107 -20.70 1.56 9.77
CA GLN A 107 -21.80 2.48 9.46
C GLN A 107 -21.83 2.98 8.01
N PHE A 108 -20.71 2.89 7.28
CA PHE A 108 -20.61 3.31 5.87
C PHE A 108 -20.89 2.18 4.88
N LEU A 109 -21.20 0.97 5.35
CA LEU A 109 -21.68 -0.12 4.49
C LEU A 109 -23.10 0.18 4.02
N ASN A 110 -23.21 0.97 2.96
CA ASN A 110 -24.45 1.49 2.41
C ASN A 110 -24.53 1.20 0.90
N GLU A 111 -25.56 0.48 0.47
CA GLU A 111 -25.82 0.16 -0.95
C GLU A 111 -25.99 1.40 -1.83
N ASP A 112 -26.46 2.50 -1.23
CA ASP A 112 -26.65 3.80 -1.88
C ASP A 112 -25.47 4.76 -1.69
N GLY A 113 -24.35 4.29 -1.13
CA GLY A 113 -23.20 5.13 -0.72
C GLY A 113 -22.57 5.95 -1.85
N LEU A 114 -22.76 5.54 -3.10
CA LEU A 114 -22.25 6.21 -4.31
C LEU A 114 -23.08 7.42 -4.74
N LYS A 115 -24.33 7.56 -4.29
CA LYS A 115 -25.20 8.66 -4.73
C LYS A 115 -24.59 10.01 -4.37
N GLY A 116 -24.35 10.83 -5.39
CA GLY A 116 -23.76 12.17 -5.27
C GLY A 116 -22.25 12.19 -5.02
N LYS A 117 -21.57 11.03 -4.95
CA LYS A 117 -20.12 10.98 -4.76
C LYS A 117 -19.38 11.40 -6.02
N ARG A 118 -18.34 12.22 -5.87
CA ARG A 118 -17.53 12.73 -6.98
C ARG A 118 -16.25 11.91 -7.09
N LEU A 119 -16.11 11.19 -8.19
CA LEU A 119 -15.00 10.28 -8.42
C LEU A 119 -14.16 10.75 -9.60
N GLY A 120 -12.86 10.95 -9.36
CA GLY A 120 -11.92 11.38 -10.40
C GLY A 120 -11.26 10.20 -11.10
N VAL A 121 -11.10 10.26 -12.42
CA VAL A 121 -10.34 9.28 -13.21
C VAL A 121 -9.13 9.97 -13.81
N ILE A 122 -7.93 9.49 -13.46
CA ILE A 122 -6.67 10.02 -13.98
C ILE A 122 -6.28 9.25 -15.24
N LYS A 123 -6.21 9.94 -16.39
CA LYS A 123 -5.94 9.30 -17.67
C LYS A 123 -4.49 8.85 -17.83
N TYR A 124 -3.54 9.74 -17.55
CA TYR A 124 -2.12 9.45 -17.63
C TYR A 124 -1.49 9.50 -16.23
N PRO A 125 -0.67 8.51 -15.86
CA PRO A 125 -0.29 7.33 -16.64
C PRO A 125 -1.22 6.14 -16.43
N PHE A 126 -2.16 6.19 -15.50
CA PHE A 126 -2.87 4.99 -15.02
C PHE A 126 -3.79 4.33 -16.05
N VAL A 127 -4.49 5.11 -16.88
CA VAL A 127 -5.32 4.57 -17.99
C VAL A 127 -4.53 4.45 -19.29
N ALA A 128 -3.45 5.22 -19.45
CA ALA A 128 -2.59 5.17 -20.64
C ALA A 128 -1.60 4.00 -20.64
N LEU A 129 -1.16 3.56 -19.45
CA LEU A 129 -0.27 2.40 -19.27
C LEU A 129 -1.03 1.08 -19.15
N SER A 130 -2.36 1.10 -19.02
CA SER A 130 -3.20 -0.10 -19.16
C SER A 130 -3.22 -0.56 -20.62
N LYS A 131 -2.07 -1.03 -21.13
CA LYS A 131 -1.94 -1.90 -22.30
C LYS A 131 -2.43 -3.32 -21.98
N ILE A 132 -3.35 -3.45 -21.03
CA ILE A 132 -4.17 -4.63 -20.82
C ILE A 132 -5.25 -4.55 -21.90
N SER A 133 -5.16 -5.40 -22.92
CA SER A 133 -5.90 -5.21 -24.18
C SER A 133 -7.43 -5.32 -24.06
N VAL A 134 -7.94 -5.79 -22.91
CA VAL A 134 -9.37 -6.03 -22.65
C VAL A 134 -9.90 -5.24 -21.44
N SER A 135 -9.05 -4.68 -20.57
CA SER A 135 -9.52 -4.01 -19.36
C SER A 135 -10.07 -2.61 -19.60
N SER A 136 -9.68 -1.92 -20.68
CA SER A 136 -10.23 -0.58 -20.97
C SER A 136 -11.75 -0.60 -21.19
N PRO A 137 -12.34 -1.49 -22.03
CA PRO A 137 -13.79 -1.60 -22.13
C PRO A 137 -14.48 -2.06 -20.84
N VAL A 138 -13.87 -2.98 -20.09
CA VAL A 138 -14.45 -3.47 -18.82
C VAL A 138 -14.44 -2.37 -17.77
N PHE A 139 -13.36 -1.59 -17.68
CA PHE A 139 -13.25 -0.45 -16.81
C PHE A 139 -14.25 0.64 -17.15
N GLU A 140 -14.43 0.97 -18.42
CA GLU A 140 -15.49 1.88 -18.85
C GLU A 140 -16.88 1.36 -18.46
N GLY A 141 -17.11 0.04 -18.57
CA GLY A 141 -18.34 -0.60 -18.07
C GLY A 141 -18.53 -0.42 -16.56
N HIS A 142 -17.46 -0.50 -15.77
CA HIS A 142 -17.51 -0.22 -14.34
C HIS A 142 -17.74 1.25 -14.03
N LEU A 143 -17.07 2.17 -14.74
CA LEU A 143 -17.32 3.62 -14.61
C LEU A 143 -18.78 3.95 -14.95
N GLN A 144 -19.34 3.30 -15.97
CA GLN A 144 -20.75 3.42 -16.32
C GLN A 144 -21.66 2.88 -15.20
N THR A 145 -21.32 1.75 -14.59
CA THR A 145 -22.03 1.22 -13.42
C THR A 145 -22.00 2.21 -12.26
N LEU A 146 -20.85 2.84 -11.98
CA LEU A 146 -20.73 3.87 -10.94
C LEU A 146 -21.64 5.08 -11.24
N ARG A 147 -21.71 5.53 -12.50
CA ARG A 147 -22.63 6.61 -12.93
C ARG A 147 -24.09 6.22 -12.71
N GLU A 148 -24.47 5.00 -13.08
CA GLU A 148 -25.84 4.48 -12.89
C GLU A 148 -26.23 4.36 -11.42
N LYS A 149 -25.26 4.11 -10.53
CA LYS A 149 -25.45 4.15 -9.07
C LYS A 149 -25.43 5.56 -8.47
N GLY A 150 -25.31 6.59 -9.31
CA GLY A 150 -25.45 7.99 -8.92
C GLY A 150 -24.13 8.70 -8.59
N ALA A 151 -22.97 8.10 -8.88
CA ALA A 151 -21.69 8.78 -8.77
C ALA A 151 -21.50 9.77 -9.93
N ILE A 152 -20.87 10.90 -9.63
CA ILE A 152 -20.45 11.91 -10.59
C ILE A 152 -19.00 11.59 -10.97
N ILE A 153 -18.77 11.10 -12.18
CA ILE A 153 -17.42 10.77 -12.66
C ILE A 153 -16.80 11.98 -13.36
N LEU A 154 -15.67 12.45 -12.86
CA LEU A 154 -14.82 13.46 -13.50
C LEU A 154 -13.70 12.74 -14.23
N ASP A 155 -13.80 12.69 -15.55
CA ASP A 155 -12.84 11.97 -16.39
C ASP A 155 -11.75 12.90 -16.94
N ASN A 156 -10.62 12.32 -17.32
CA ASN A 156 -9.45 12.99 -17.88
C ASN A 156 -8.81 14.02 -16.94
N LEU A 157 -8.74 13.70 -15.65
CA LEU A 157 -7.95 14.48 -14.70
C LEU A 157 -6.46 14.22 -14.92
N GLU A 158 -5.65 15.25 -14.65
CA GLU A 158 -4.20 15.19 -14.68
C GLU A 158 -3.68 15.39 -13.25
N LEU A 159 -2.79 14.50 -12.81
CA LEU A 159 -2.13 14.65 -11.51
C LEU A 159 -0.81 15.41 -11.69
N PRO A 160 -0.66 16.61 -11.10
CA PRO A 160 0.58 17.37 -11.21
C PRO A 160 1.79 16.58 -10.69
N ASN A 161 2.92 16.65 -11.39
CA ASN A 161 4.19 15.98 -11.03
C ASN A 161 4.12 14.45 -11.00
N ILE A 162 3.14 13.82 -11.66
CA ILE A 162 2.95 12.37 -11.59
C ILE A 162 4.19 11.56 -12.01
N ASP A 163 4.94 11.98 -13.02
CA ASP A 163 6.16 11.29 -13.46
C ASP A 163 7.26 11.32 -12.37
N VAL A 164 7.30 12.39 -11.56
CA VAL A 164 8.21 12.49 -10.42
C VAL A 164 7.71 11.58 -9.29
N ILE A 165 6.42 11.66 -8.97
CA ILE A 165 5.80 10.88 -7.89
C ILE A 165 5.98 9.39 -8.09
N LEU A 166 5.76 8.88 -9.30
CA LEU A 166 5.85 7.45 -9.61
C LEU A 166 7.28 6.92 -9.73
N ASN A 167 8.28 7.77 -9.61
CA ASN A 167 9.68 7.34 -9.62
C ASN A 167 10.28 7.52 -8.21
N PRO A 168 10.47 6.43 -7.44
CA PRO A 168 11.00 6.49 -6.08
C PRO A 168 12.36 7.20 -5.95
N LEU A 169 13.17 7.18 -7.01
CA LEU A 169 14.46 7.86 -7.05
C LEU A 169 14.30 9.38 -7.25
N LEU A 170 13.22 9.83 -7.89
CA LEU A 170 12.96 11.24 -8.16
C LEU A 170 12.09 11.90 -7.10
N CYS A 171 11.13 11.20 -6.51
CA CYS A 171 10.28 11.76 -5.45
C CYS A 171 10.95 11.77 -4.08
N GLY A 172 12.12 11.13 -3.94
CA GLY A 172 12.87 11.04 -2.68
C GLY A 172 12.47 9.86 -1.79
N GLU A 173 11.48 9.06 -2.21
CA GLU A 173 11.02 7.88 -1.46
C GLU A 173 12.14 6.88 -1.21
N ALA A 174 12.88 6.48 -2.25
CA ALA A 174 13.94 5.47 -2.13
C ALA A 174 15.04 5.89 -1.15
N LEU A 175 15.43 7.17 -1.16
CA LEU A 175 16.47 7.69 -0.26
C LEU A 175 16.01 7.63 1.20
N ALA A 176 14.80 8.12 1.49
CA ALA A 176 14.24 8.09 2.83
C ALA A 176 13.99 6.64 3.32
N LEU A 177 13.42 5.80 2.46
CA LEU A 177 13.08 4.40 2.74
C LEU A 177 14.31 3.59 3.15
N MET A 178 15.44 3.72 2.44
CA MET A 178 16.68 3.01 2.77
C MET A 178 17.21 3.40 4.15
N ALA A 179 17.19 4.70 4.47
CA ALA A 179 17.69 5.21 5.74
C ALA A 179 16.79 4.78 6.91
N GLU A 180 15.47 4.82 6.74
CA GLU A 180 14.55 4.34 7.78
C GLU A 180 14.58 2.85 7.95
N PHE A 181 14.63 2.07 6.87
CA PHE A 181 14.59 0.62 6.94
C PHE A 181 15.68 0.11 7.89
N LYS A 182 16.91 0.60 7.74
CA LYS A 182 18.00 0.29 8.67
C LYS A 182 17.66 0.67 10.11
N LEU A 183 17.20 1.90 10.35
CA LEU A 183 16.92 2.40 11.70
C LEU A 183 15.80 1.60 12.37
N THR A 184 14.66 1.50 11.70
CA THR A 184 13.43 0.88 12.22
C THR A 184 13.58 -0.63 12.39
N LEU A 185 14.24 -1.32 11.45
CA LEU A 185 14.51 -2.75 11.59
C LEU A 185 15.47 -3.02 12.76
N ASN A 186 16.52 -2.22 12.91
CA ASN A 186 17.45 -2.37 14.03
C ASN A 186 16.76 -2.13 15.38
N ASP A 187 15.85 -1.15 15.46
CA ASP A 187 15.06 -0.90 16.66
C ASP A 187 14.15 -2.11 16.97
N TYR A 188 13.42 -2.61 15.96
CA TYR A 188 12.56 -3.79 16.08
C TYR A 188 13.33 -5.04 16.57
N LEU A 189 14.46 -5.36 15.94
CA LEU A 189 15.25 -6.55 16.27
C LEU A 189 15.85 -6.48 17.68
N ARG A 190 16.12 -5.27 18.20
CA ARG A 190 16.58 -5.07 19.57
C ARG A 190 15.50 -5.37 20.61
N GLU A 191 14.22 -5.18 20.28
CA GLU A 191 13.10 -5.47 21.18
C GLU A 191 12.76 -6.97 21.28
N LEU A 192 13.18 -7.79 20.31
CA LEU A 192 12.84 -9.22 20.29
C LEU A 192 13.43 -9.94 21.52
N THR A 193 12.61 -10.74 22.20
CA THR A 193 13.08 -11.55 23.34
C THR A 193 14.05 -12.64 22.90
N THR A 194 13.85 -13.22 21.71
CA THR A 194 14.69 -14.27 21.15
C THR A 194 14.85 -14.05 19.66
N SER A 195 16.09 -13.91 19.20
CA SER A 195 16.43 -13.77 17.78
C SER A 195 17.91 -14.12 17.58
N PRO A 196 18.28 -14.82 16.49
CA PRO A 196 19.67 -15.06 16.11
C PRO A 196 20.37 -13.81 15.57
N VAL A 197 19.61 -12.78 15.20
CA VAL A 197 20.10 -11.51 14.62
C VAL A 197 19.57 -10.32 15.43
N ARG A 198 20.37 -9.26 15.56
CA ARG A 198 20.03 -8.05 16.34
C ARG A 198 20.14 -6.76 15.54
N SER A 199 20.52 -6.86 14.28
CA SER A 199 20.67 -5.75 13.36
C SER A 199 20.54 -6.20 11.91
N LEU A 200 20.38 -5.25 11.01
CA LEU A 200 20.45 -5.44 9.57
C LEU A 200 21.82 -6.01 9.15
N SER A 201 22.92 -5.54 9.76
CA SER A 201 24.25 -6.11 9.54
C SER A 201 24.31 -7.60 9.93
N ASP A 202 23.68 -7.99 11.04
CA ASP A 202 23.62 -9.41 11.43
C ASP A 202 22.82 -10.25 10.43
N ILE A 203 21.75 -9.70 9.84
CA ILE A 203 21.00 -10.37 8.77
C ILE A 203 21.89 -10.57 7.54
N ILE A 204 22.63 -9.54 7.13
CA ILE A 204 23.55 -9.63 5.99
C ILE A 204 24.60 -10.73 6.22
N ILE A 205 25.20 -10.76 7.42
CA ILE A 205 26.18 -11.78 7.81
C ILE A 205 25.53 -13.16 7.88
N PHE A 206 24.30 -13.26 8.40
CA PHE A 206 23.55 -14.51 8.43
C PHE A 206 23.36 -15.06 7.02
N ASN A 207 22.91 -14.23 6.07
CA ASN A 207 22.71 -14.64 4.68
C ASN A 207 24.02 -15.09 4.02
N LEU A 208 25.12 -14.36 4.24
CA LEU A 208 26.45 -14.74 3.73
C LEU A 208 26.96 -16.08 4.28
N ASN A 209 26.59 -16.41 5.53
CA ASN A 209 26.95 -17.67 6.16
C ASN A 209 26.00 -18.82 5.82
N ASN A 210 24.84 -18.54 5.23
CA ASN A 210 23.80 -19.52 4.88
C ASN A 210 23.31 -19.36 3.42
N PRO A 211 24.21 -19.34 2.42
CA PRO A 211 23.86 -18.98 1.04
C PRO A 211 22.86 -19.94 0.38
N ASP A 212 22.90 -21.22 0.73
CA ASP A 212 21.95 -22.23 0.24
C ASP A 212 20.54 -22.02 0.83
N LEU A 213 20.46 -21.67 2.13
CA LEU A 213 19.19 -21.44 2.83
C LEU A 213 18.49 -20.19 2.29
N GLU A 214 19.25 -19.13 2.04
CA GLU A 214 18.75 -17.83 1.59
C GLU A 214 18.77 -17.68 0.07
N ARG A 215 19.14 -18.72 -0.68
CA ARG A 215 19.19 -18.74 -2.15
C ARG A 215 19.96 -17.53 -2.72
N SER A 216 21.11 -17.21 -2.14
CA SER A 216 21.84 -15.97 -2.43
C SER A 216 22.31 -15.86 -3.90
N GLU A 217 22.54 -16.97 -4.59
CA GLU A 217 22.89 -16.96 -6.03
C GLU A 217 21.74 -16.48 -6.92
N GLU A 218 20.49 -16.64 -6.47
CA GLU A 218 19.31 -16.32 -7.27
C GLU A 218 18.80 -14.91 -7.00
N PHE A 219 18.84 -14.45 -5.74
CA PHE A 219 18.19 -13.19 -5.34
C PHE A 219 19.14 -12.09 -4.87
N GLY A 220 20.37 -12.42 -4.46
CA GLY A 220 21.29 -11.43 -3.88
C GLY A 220 20.75 -10.79 -2.60
N GLN A 221 21.39 -9.69 -2.18
CA GLN A 221 20.98 -8.89 -1.01
C GLN A 221 21.47 -7.44 -1.06
N GLU A 222 21.62 -6.89 -2.25
CA GLU A 222 22.19 -5.57 -2.53
C GLU A 222 21.41 -4.46 -1.82
N ILE A 223 20.09 -4.59 -1.73
CA ILE A 223 19.21 -3.65 -1.01
C ILE A 223 19.51 -3.65 0.49
N LEU A 224 19.72 -4.82 1.10
CA LEU A 224 20.08 -4.91 2.53
C LEU A 224 21.42 -4.22 2.77
N VAL A 225 22.41 -4.49 1.92
CA VAL A 225 23.75 -3.88 1.99
C VAL A 225 23.70 -2.36 1.77
N ALA A 226 22.91 -1.89 0.80
CA ALA A 226 22.73 -0.47 0.53
C ALA A 226 22.06 0.24 1.70
N ALA A 227 20.98 -0.32 2.26
CA ALA A 227 20.31 0.22 3.44
C ALA A 227 21.25 0.22 4.66
N ASP A 228 22.03 -0.83 4.89
CA ASP A 228 22.99 -0.89 6.00
C ASP A 228 24.14 0.13 5.86
N SER A 229 24.44 0.54 4.63
CA SER A 229 25.46 1.57 4.36
C SER A 229 24.97 3.00 4.63
N THR A 230 23.69 3.19 4.94
CA THR A 230 23.14 4.52 5.26
C THR A 230 23.61 5.03 6.63
N ASN A 231 23.67 6.35 6.77
CA ASN A 231 24.04 7.05 8.01
C ASN A 231 22.80 7.51 8.82
N GLY A 232 21.61 6.98 8.51
CA GLY A 232 20.34 7.41 9.09
C GLY A 232 19.79 8.69 8.45
N ILE A 233 18.91 9.40 9.16
CA ILE A 233 18.22 10.58 8.64
C ILE A 233 19.09 11.83 8.79
N GLY A 234 19.85 12.15 7.74
CA GLY A 234 20.66 13.35 7.57
C GLY A 234 19.88 14.50 6.91
N GLU A 235 20.62 15.47 6.38
CA GLU A 235 20.03 16.62 5.70
C GLU A 235 19.38 16.23 4.37
N GLU A 236 20.02 15.36 3.58
CA GLU A 236 19.51 14.91 2.29
C GLU A 236 18.20 14.13 2.45
N GLU A 237 18.13 13.21 3.43
CA GLU A 237 16.92 12.45 3.74
C GLU A 237 15.79 13.36 4.22
N ARG A 238 16.09 14.38 5.04
CA ARG A 238 15.09 15.38 5.46
C ARG A 238 14.55 16.18 4.29
N GLN A 239 15.39 16.57 3.33
CA GLN A 239 14.93 17.25 2.13
C GLN A 239 14.09 16.33 1.24
N ALA A 240 14.46 15.06 1.10
CA ALA A 240 13.67 14.06 0.39
C ALA A 240 12.29 13.82 1.03
N ILE A 241 12.22 13.74 2.36
CA ILE A 241 10.94 13.64 3.10
C ILE A 241 10.07 14.87 2.83
N LYS A 242 10.64 16.07 2.94
CA LYS A 242 9.91 17.32 2.64
C LYS A 242 9.47 17.39 1.18
N MET A 243 10.25 16.86 0.26
CA MET A 243 9.88 16.76 -1.16
C MET A 243 8.65 15.90 -1.36
N MET A 244 8.59 14.71 -0.75
CA MET A 244 7.41 13.84 -0.78
C MET A 244 6.15 14.51 -0.20
N GLU A 245 6.29 15.23 0.92
CA GLU A 245 5.19 15.99 1.51
C GLU A 245 4.67 17.08 0.57
N ASN A 246 5.57 17.81 -0.09
CA ASN A 246 5.19 18.83 -1.07
C ASN A 246 4.54 18.20 -2.32
N LEU A 247 5.08 17.09 -2.83
CA LEU A 247 4.51 16.37 -3.97
C LEU A 247 3.09 15.85 -3.67
N SER A 248 2.86 15.38 -2.44
CA SER A 248 1.53 14.93 -2.00
C SER A 248 0.55 16.10 -1.91
N ARG A 249 0.96 17.18 -1.24
CA ARG A 249 0.14 18.39 -1.04
C ARG A 249 -0.18 19.08 -2.37
N ASP A 250 0.84 19.33 -3.18
CA ASP A 250 0.72 20.13 -4.41
C ASP A 250 0.28 19.27 -5.62
N GLY A 251 0.22 17.95 -5.46
CA GLY A 251 -0.27 16.96 -6.42
C GLY A 251 -1.65 16.42 -6.05
N PHE A 252 -1.68 15.27 -5.35
CA PHE A 252 -2.92 14.55 -5.05
C PHE A 252 -3.93 15.35 -4.22
N GLU A 253 -3.50 15.93 -3.09
CA GLU A 253 -4.42 16.66 -2.19
C GLU A 253 -5.01 17.89 -2.88
N LYS A 254 -4.17 18.65 -3.60
CA LYS A 254 -4.63 19.78 -4.40
C LYS A 254 -5.64 19.35 -5.46
N LEU A 255 -5.38 18.26 -6.18
CA LEU A 255 -6.30 17.72 -7.20
C LEU A 255 -7.66 17.34 -6.58
N MET A 256 -7.64 16.67 -5.43
CA MET A 256 -8.84 16.28 -4.69
C MET A 256 -9.65 17.51 -4.27
N LEU A 257 -8.98 18.54 -3.73
CA LEU A 257 -9.61 19.77 -3.27
C LEU A 257 -10.21 20.60 -4.41
N GLU A 258 -9.43 20.87 -5.46
CA GLU A 258 -9.84 21.75 -6.57
C GLU A 258 -11.03 21.19 -7.37
N ASN A 259 -11.18 19.87 -7.40
CA ASN A 259 -12.24 19.19 -8.13
C ASN A 259 -13.38 18.69 -7.21
N GLU A 260 -13.28 18.97 -5.91
CA GLU A 260 -14.21 18.53 -4.87
C GLU A 260 -14.43 17.00 -4.92
N LEU A 261 -13.36 16.23 -5.07
CA LEU A 261 -13.44 14.78 -5.20
C LEU A 261 -13.61 14.09 -3.84
N ASP A 262 -14.35 12.99 -3.84
CA ASP A 262 -14.43 12.05 -2.73
C ASP A 262 -13.36 10.96 -2.84
N ALA A 263 -13.07 10.49 -4.05
CA ALA A 263 -11.96 9.57 -4.32
C ALA A 263 -11.47 9.67 -5.78
N ILE A 264 -10.26 9.20 -6.01
CA ILE A 264 -9.75 8.87 -7.34
C ILE A 264 -9.96 7.38 -7.59
N VAL A 265 -10.30 7.04 -8.83
CA VAL A 265 -10.54 5.68 -9.31
C VAL A 265 -9.50 5.33 -10.36
N THR A 266 -8.81 4.22 -10.17
CA THR A 266 -7.85 3.65 -11.14
C THR A 266 -8.07 2.15 -11.31
N LEU A 267 -7.60 1.61 -12.42
CA LEU A 267 -7.39 0.18 -12.57
C LEU A 267 -6.10 -0.23 -11.85
N GLY A 268 -6.13 -1.42 -11.23
CA GLY A 268 -4.96 -2.01 -10.59
C GLY A 268 -4.37 -1.14 -9.49
N SER A 269 -3.08 -1.33 -9.21
CA SER A 269 -2.38 -0.66 -8.10
C SER A 269 -1.54 0.54 -8.56
N ASP A 270 -1.82 1.11 -9.74
CA ASP A 270 -0.94 2.10 -10.36
C ASP A 270 -0.79 3.40 -9.53
N ALA A 271 -1.78 3.71 -8.69
CA ALA A 271 -1.71 4.81 -7.72
C ALA A 271 -0.97 4.46 -6.40
N SER A 272 -0.35 3.28 -6.30
CA SER A 272 0.27 2.80 -5.05
C SER A 272 1.36 3.73 -4.50
N THR A 273 2.20 4.31 -5.35
CA THR A 273 3.22 5.27 -4.90
C THR A 273 2.59 6.57 -4.40
N VAL A 274 1.52 7.06 -5.05
CA VAL A 274 0.76 8.23 -4.58
C VAL A 274 0.24 8.00 -3.16
N LEU A 275 -0.27 6.79 -2.89
CA LEU A 275 -0.74 6.39 -1.56
C LEU A 275 0.37 6.27 -0.53
N ALA A 276 1.52 5.72 -0.95
CA ALA A 276 2.64 5.44 -0.07
C ALA A 276 3.25 6.75 0.44
N ILE A 277 3.64 7.66 -0.46
CA ILE A 277 4.27 8.93 -0.07
C ILE A 277 3.30 9.85 0.69
N GLY A 278 2.01 9.77 0.36
CA GLY A 278 0.97 10.58 0.99
C GLY A 278 0.32 9.93 2.21
N GLY A 279 0.64 8.67 2.54
CA GLY A 279 0.02 7.94 3.65
C GLY A 279 -1.51 7.85 3.56
N PHE A 280 -2.08 7.91 2.35
CA PHE A 280 -3.51 8.01 2.08
C PHE A 280 -4.24 6.67 2.19
N PRO A 281 -5.53 6.63 2.57
CA PRO A 281 -6.32 5.41 2.55
C PRO A 281 -6.65 4.98 1.12
N ALA A 282 -6.76 3.67 0.92
CA ALA A 282 -7.23 3.09 -0.32
C ALA A 282 -7.95 1.76 -0.13
N ILE A 283 -8.81 1.44 -1.08
CA ILE A 283 -9.48 0.14 -1.16
C ILE A 283 -9.43 -0.39 -2.60
N THR A 284 -9.04 -1.66 -2.73
CA THR A 284 -9.23 -2.41 -3.98
C THR A 284 -10.47 -3.28 -3.88
N VAL A 285 -11.25 -3.32 -4.95
CA VAL A 285 -12.42 -4.17 -5.10
C VAL A 285 -12.26 -4.99 -6.38
N PRO A 286 -12.53 -6.31 -6.37
CA PRO A 286 -12.44 -7.14 -7.56
C PRO A 286 -13.31 -6.58 -8.70
N ALA A 287 -12.74 -6.50 -9.90
CA ALA A 287 -13.37 -5.89 -11.06
C ALA A 287 -13.47 -6.84 -12.27
N GLY A 288 -12.67 -7.90 -12.31
CA GLY A 288 -12.79 -8.91 -13.36
C GLY A 288 -11.54 -9.75 -13.51
N TYR A 289 -11.45 -10.40 -14.67
CA TYR A 289 -10.32 -11.23 -15.07
C TYR A 289 -9.84 -10.77 -16.46
N ASP A 290 -8.53 -10.76 -16.67
CA ASP A 290 -7.94 -10.55 -17.99
C ASP A 290 -8.01 -11.84 -18.84
N LEU A 291 -7.58 -11.77 -20.09
CA LEU A 291 -7.64 -12.88 -21.07
C LEU A 291 -6.91 -14.15 -20.64
N ASP A 292 -5.87 -14.00 -19.82
CA ASP A 292 -5.09 -15.10 -19.25
C ASP A 292 -5.68 -15.66 -17.95
N GLY A 293 -6.82 -15.10 -17.50
CA GLY A 293 -7.47 -15.48 -16.25
C GLY A 293 -6.91 -14.77 -15.01
N MET A 294 -5.99 -13.82 -15.17
CA MET A 294 -5.47 -13.04 -14.04
C MET A 294 -6.54 -12.07 -13.51
N PRO A 295 -6.85 -12.07 -12.21
CA PRO A 295 -7.81 -11.13 -11.65
C PRO A 295 -7.24 -9.70 -11.67
N PHE A 296 -8.12 -8.72 -11.81
CA PHE A 296 -7.80 -7.32 -11.59
C PHE A 296 -8.88 -6.62 -10.77
N GLY A 297 -8.48 -5.56 -10.07
CA GLY A 297 -9.37 -4.74 -9.24
C GLY A 297 -9.52 -3.30 -9.73
N ILE A 298 -10.57 -2.66 -9.25
CA ILE A 298 -10.71 -1.19 -9.26
C ILE A 298 -10.26 -0.68 -7.92
N PHE A 299 -9.46 0.38 -7.98
CA PHE A 299 -8.80 0.93 -6.83
C PHE A 299 -9.29 2.35 -6.57
N PHE A 300 -9.77 2.56 -5.35
CA PHE A 300 -10.29 3.83 -4.86
C PHE A 300 -9.29 4.43 -3.87
N VAL A 301 -8.91 5.67 -4.11
CA VAL A 301 -7.92 6.40 -3.31
C VAL A 301 -8.55 7.69 -2.79
N ALA A 302 -8.53 7.90 -1.48
CA ALA A 302 -9.15 9.07 -0.85
C ALA A 302 -8.15 9.88 -0.01
N GLU A 303 -8.53 11.09 0.40
CA GLU A 303 -7.73 11.88 1.35
C GLU A 303 -7.76 11.26 2.76
N ARG A 304 -6.77 11.59 3.60
CA ARG A 304 -6.62 11.02 4.97
C ARG A 304 -7.83 11.15 5.89
N HIS A 305 -8.76 12.06 5.58
CA HIS A 305 -9.86 12.47 6.46
C HIS A 305 -11.26 12.18 5.91
N ARG A 306 -11.37 11.52 4.74
CA ARG A 306 -12.67 11.11 4.20
C ARG A 306 -12.90 9.63 4.48
N ALA A 307 -14.05 9.34 5.10
CA ALA A 307 -14.56 7.98 5.33
C ALA A 307 -15.57 7.60 4.24
#